data_AF-A0A916G4J5-F1
#
_entry.id   AF-A0A916G4J5-F1
#
_cell.length_a   1.000
_cell.length_b   1.000
_cell.length_c   1.000
_cell.angle_alpha   90.00
_cell.angle_beta   90.00
_cell.angle_gamma   90.00
#
_symmetry.space_group_name_H-M   'P 1'
#
loop_
_entity.id
_entity.type
_entity.pdbx_description
1 polymer ?
#
loop_
_entity_poly.entity_id
_entity_poly.type
_entity_poly.pdbx_seq_one_letter_code
_entity_poly.pdbx_strand_id
1 'polypeptide(L)'
;MRYARRAMCRLFGFRSVIKSQVHRSLVAADNALGRQSVEHPDGWGVAYYVDGTPHVTRSPAHALSDALFHRVSGVVSSETVLAHVRKATQGPSTVLNCHPFQYGRWVFAHNGDLPRFHKSWRRALVAEVAPHLRRFI
;
A
#
# COMPACT_ATOMS: atom_id res chain seq x y z
N MET A 1 12.07 -28.64 9.93
CA MET A 1 12.55 -27.27 9.62
C MET A 1 11.33 -26.42 9.27
N ARG A 2 10.82 -25.61 10.20
CA ARG A 2 9.65 -24.77 9.96
C ARG A 2 10.10 -23.58 9.09
N TYR A 3 9.56 -23.44 7.89
CA TYR A 3 9.69 -22.19 7.13
C TYR A 3 9.10 -21.09 8.05
N ALA A 4 9.95 -20.27 8.66
CA ALA A 4 9.50 -19.08 9.34
C ALA A 4 8.79 -18.24 8.26
N ARG A 5 7.46 -18.22 8.31
CA ARG A 5 6.62 -17.47 7.37
C ARG A 5 7.09 -16.02 7.51
N ARG A 6 7.90 -15.52 6.57
CA ARG A 6 8.22 -14.10 6.50
C ARG A 6 6.87 -13.40 6.41
N ALA A 7 6.50 -12.67 7.46
CA ALA A 7 5.25 -11.93 7.47
C ALA A 7 5.39 -10.83 6.41
N MET A 8 4.81 -11.08 5.24
CA MET A 8 4.75 -10.14 4.13
C MET A 8 3.54 -9.24 4.33
N CYS A 9 3.54 -8.06 3.74
CA CYS A 9 2.39 -7.14 3.74
C CYS A 9 1.10 -7.80 3.22
N ARG A 10 -0.01 -7.08 3.32
CA ARG A 10 -1.29 -7.48 2.70
C ARG A 10 -1.79 -6.40 1.77
N LEU A 11 -2.42 -6.84 0.69
CA LEU A 11 -2.93 -6.01 -0.39
C LEU A 11 -4.42 -6.29 -0.59
N PHE A 12 -5.13 -5.24 -0.94
CA PHE A 12 -6.48 -5.31 -1.48
C PHE A 12 -6.56 -4.39 -2.68
N GLY A 13 -7.26 -4.80 -3.72
CA GLY A 13 -7.58 -3.91 -4.82
C GLY A 13 -8.71 -4.44 -5.66
N PHE A 14 -9.39 -3.53 -6.36
CA PHE A 14 -10.39 -3.92 -7.36
C PHE A 14 -10.44 -2.90 -8.50
N ARG A 15 -10.94 -3.38 -9.63
CA ARG A 15 -11.44 -2.57 -10.73
C ARG A 15 -12.89 -2.95 -11.00
N SER A 16 -13.73 -1.95 -11.22
CA SER A 16 -15.14 -2.09 -11.54
C SER A 16 -15.51 -1.14 -12.69
N VAL A 17 -16.66 -1.39 -13.31
CA VAL A 17 -17.31 -0.50 -14.29
C VAL A 17 -18.34 0.43 -13.65
N ILE A 18 -18.56 0.29 -12.34
CA ILE A 18 -19.39 1.16 -11.50
C ILE A 18 -18.63 1.55 -10.25
N LYS A 19 -19.03 2.68 -9.64
CA LYS A 19 -18.49 3.08 -8.34
C LYS A 19 -18.93 2.08 -7.26
N SER A 20 -17.96 1.50 -6.57
CA SER A 20 -18.19 0.53 -5.49
C SER A 20 -17.57 1.02 -4.19
N GLN A 21 -18.30 0.85 -3.08
CA GLN A 21 -17.79 1.16 -1.75
C GLN A 21 -16.77 0.13 -1.27
N VAL A 22 -15.79 0.58 -0.50
CA VAL A 22 -14.68 -0.27 0.00
C VAL A 22 -14.82 -0.68 1.46
N HIS A 23 -15.75 -0.06 2.20
CA HIS A 23 -15.87 -0.21 3.65
C HIS A 23 -15.91 -1.68 4.10
N ARG A 24 -16.69 -2.51 3.40
CA ARG A 24 -16.81 -3.92 3.74
C ARG A 24 -15.47 -4.65 3.58
N SER A 25 -14.76 -4.44 2.49
CA SER A 25 -13.47 -5.10 2.24
C SER A 25 -12.34 -4.59 3.12
N LEU A 26 -12.40 -3.33 3.56
CA LEU A 26 -11.36 -2.73 4.40
C LEU A 26 -11.61 -2.93 5.89
N VAL A 27 -12.86 -2.99 6.35
CA VAL A 27 -13.19 -2.99 7.79
C VAL A 27 -14.11 -4.14 8.20
N ALA A 28 -15.22 -4.35 7.49
CA ALA A 28 -16.33 -5.15 8.03
C ALA A 28 -16.29 -6.66 7.72
N ALA A 29 -15.66 -7.08 6.63
CA ALA A 29 -15.55 -8.49 6.24
C ALA A 29 -14.67 -9.29 7.21
N ASP A 30 -14.89 -10.61 7.30
CA ASP A 30 -14.11 -11.46 8.19
C ASP A 30 -12.62 -11.51 7.84
N ASN A 31 -12.31 -11.40 6.55
CA ASN A 31 -10.95 -11.29 6.02
C ASN A 31 -10.59 -9.85 5.64
N ALA A 32 -11.27 -8.85 6.20
CA ALA A 32 -11.04 -7.45 5.86
C ALA A 32 -9.57 -7.03 6.07
N LEU A 33 -9.09 -6.10 5.24
CA LEU A 33 -7.70 -5.64 5.29
C LEU A 33 -7.33 -5.05 6.66
N GLY A 34 -8.27 -4.36 7.32
CA GLY A 34 -8.11 -3.88 8.69
C GLY A 34 -7.93 -5.00 9.71
N ARG A 35 -8.67 -6.11 9.62
CA ARG A 35 -8.44 -7.27 10.50
C ARG A 35 -7.05 -7.87 10.28
N GLN A 36 -6.60 -7.93 9.03
CA GLN A 36 -5.26 -8.40 8.69
C GLN A 36 -4.16 -7.47 9.26
N SER A 37 -4.43 -6.18 9.50
CA SER A 37 -3.44 -5.24 10.05
C SER A 37 -3.01 -5.54 11.48
N VAL A 38 -3.74 -6.38 12.22
CA VAL A 38 -3.34 -6.82 13.57
C VAL A 38 -1.95 -7.48 13.53
N GLU A 39 -1.71 -8.32 12.52
CA GLU A 39 -0.39 -8.93 12.32
C GLU A 39 0.57 -8.02 11.53
N HIS A 40 0.07 -6.93 10.92
CA HIS A 40 0.76 -6.04 9.97
C HIS A 40 0.58 -4.55 10.38
N PRO A 41 1.11 -4.15 11.55
CA PRO A 41 0.76 -2.87 12.17
C PRO A 41 1.61 -1.68 11.69
N ASP A 42 2.56 -1.89 10.77
CA ASP A 42 3.65 -0.95 10.47
C ASP A 42 3.28 0.09 9.39
N GLY A 43 1.99 0.42 9.32
CA GLY A 43 1.41 1.41 8.41
C GLY A 43 0.34 0.86 7.48
N TRP A 44 -0.41 1.78 6.88
CA TRP A 44 -1.44 1.48 5.90
C TRP A 44 -1.52 2.57 4.82
N GLY A 45 -2.17 2.24 3.72
CA GLY A 45 -2.55 3.22 2.73
C GLY A 45 -3.69 2.75 1.84
N VAL A 46 -4.42 3.72 1.29
CA VAL A 46 -5.51 3.53 0.35
C VAL A 46 -5.35 4.56 -0.76
N ALA A 47 -5.34 4.07 -2.00
CA ALA A 47 -5.45 4.85 -3.21
C ALA A 47 -6.79 4.56 -3.88
N TYR A 48 -7.51 5.59 -4.31
CA TYR A 48 -8.75 5.45 -5.07
C TYR A 48 -8.82 6.50 -6.18
N TYR A 49 -9.53 6.19 -7.27
CA TYR A 49 -9.60 7.06 -8.43
C TYR A 49 -10.91 7.87 -8.47
N VAL A 50 -10.79 9.16 -8.77
CA VAL A 50 -11.92 10.04 -9.09
C VAL A 50 -11.60 10.66 -10.45
N ASP A 51 -12.48 10.44 -11.44
CA ASP A 51 -12.33 10.95 -12.80
C ASP A 51 -10.94 10.67 -13.40
N GLY A 52 -10.42 9.47 -13.12
CA GLY A 52 -9.14 8.99 -13.61
C GLY A 52 -7.90 9.56 -12.89
N THR A 53 -8.08 10.35 -11.82
CA THR A 53 -7.03 10.89 -10.97
C THR A 53 -6.94 10.12 -9.65
N PRO A 54 -5.75 9.65 -9.22
CA PRO A 54 -5.61 8.94 -7.95
C PRO A 54 -5.57 9.92 -6.77
N HIS A 55 -6.33 9.59 -5.73
CA HIS A 55 -6.25 10.18 -4.41
C HIS A 55 -5.62 9.15 -3.46
N VAL A 56 -4.53 9.51 -2.79
CA VAL A 56 -3.76 8.60 -1.94
C VAL A 56 -3.73 9.11 -0.51
N THR A 57 -4.17 8.28 0.43
CA THR A 57 -4.07 8.53 1.87
C THR A 57 -3.24 7.42 2.51
N ARG A 58 -2.29 7.79 3.37
CA ARG A 58 -1.35 6.87 4.02
C ARG A 58 -1.04 7.32 5.43
N SER A 59 -0.70 6.36 6.30
CA SER A 59 -0.26 6.63 7.67
C SER A 59 0.65 5.51 8.15
N PRO A 60 1.69 5.81 8.94
CA PRO A 60 2.55 4.79 9.56
C PRO A 60 1.90 4.10 10.77
N ALA A 61 0.71 4.56 11.19
CA ALA A 61 -0.02 3.97 12.30
C ALA A 61 -0.63 2.60 11.95
N HIS A 62 -0.99 1.83 12.97
CA HIS A 62 -1.78 0.63 12.80
C HIS A 62 -3.21 0.97 12.35
N ALA A 63 -3.69 0.33 11.28
CA ALA A 63 -4.92 0.68 10.59
C ALA A 63 -6.17 0.69 11.49
N LEU A 64 -6.38 -0.34 12.32
CA LEU A 64 -7.58 -0.41 13.17
C LEU A 64 -7.62 0.66 14.28
N SER A 65 -6.46 1.15 14.72
CA SER A 65 -6.37 2.23 15.72
C SER A 65 -6.39 3.63 15.10
N ASP A 66 -6.35 3.74 13.78
CA ASP A 66 -6.25 5.02 13.08
C ASP A 66 -7.61 5.51 12.60
N ALA A 67 -8.09 6.62 13.16
CA ALA A 67 -9.36 7.23 12.78
C ALA A 67 -9.41 7.62 11.28
N LEU A 68 -8.27 7.94 10.67
CA LEU A 68 -8.18 8.27 9.26
C LEU A 68 -8.45 7.04 8.38
N PHE A 69 -8.02 5.85 8.80
CA PHE A 69 -8.32 4.61 8.08
C PHE A 69 -9.82 4.32 8.04
N HIS A 70 -10.49 4.46 9.18
CA HIS A 70 -11.94 4.28 9.28
C HIS A 70 -12.71 5.29 8.45
N ARG A 71 -12.30 6.57 8.51
CA ARG A 71 -12.89 7.65 7.70
C ARG A 71 -12.79 7.35 6.22
N VAL A 72 -11.58 7.08 5.72
CA VAL A 72 -11.34 6.75 4.30
C VAL A 72 -12.14 5.53 3.90
N SER A 73 -12.13 4.47 4.70
CA SER A 73 -12.87 3.24 4.41
C SER A 73 -14.38 3.45 4.32
N GLY A 74 -14.95 4.35 5.13
CA GLY A 74 -16.38 4.64 5.15
C GLY A 74 -16.88 5.52 3.99
N VAL A 75 -16.02 6.38 3.43
CA VAL A 75 -16.45 7.38 2.43
C VAL A 75 -16.04 7.04 1.00
N VAL A 76 -15.02 6.19 0.81
CA VAL A 76 -14.52 5.90 -0.53
C VAL A 76 -15.51 5.03 -1.30
N SER A 77 -15.95 5.57 -2.45
CA SER A 77 -16.66 4.87 -3.50
C SER A 77 -16.01 5.20 -4.84
N SER A 78 -15.43 4.20 -5.51
CA SER A 78 -14.64 4.39 -6.73
C SER A 78 -14.72 3.16 -7.62
N GLU A 79 -14.38 3.32 -8.90
CA GLU A 79 -14.19 2.22 -9.83
C GLU A 79 -12.84 1.52 -9.65
N THR A 80 -11.86 2.17 -9.04
CA THR A 80 -10.50 1.61 -8.86
C THR A 80 -9.97 1.97 -7.50
N VAL A 81 -9.64 0.95 -6.71
CA VAL A 81 -9.03 1.11 -5.39
C VAL A 81 -7.85 0.16 -5.24
N LEU A 82 -6.79 0.64 -4.62
CA LEU A 82 -5.63 -0.14 -4.19
C LEU A 82 -5.32 0.22 -2.73
N ALA A 83 -5.35 -0.75 -1.84
CA ALA A 83 -5.05 -0.60 -0.43
C ALA A 83 -3.97 -1.57 0.01
N HIS A 84 -3.21 -1.17 1.02
CA HIS A 84 -2.07 -1.92 1.52
C HIS A 84 -1.95 -1.75 3.04
N VAL A 85 -1.66 -2.83 3.77
CA VAL A 85 -1.21 -2.79 5.17
C VAL A 85 0.18 -3.38 5.28
N ARG A 86 1.06 -2.67 5.99
CA ARG A 86 2.50 -2.88 5.96
C ARG A 86 2.96 -3.74 7.13
N LYS A 87 3.81 -4.72 6.81
CA LYS A 87 4.71 -5.36 7.76
C LYS A 87 6.13 -4.98 7.39
N ALA A 88 6.79 -4.16 8.21
CA ALA A 88 8.09 -3.63 7.87
C ALA A 88 9.16 -4.73 7.96
N THR A 89 9.76 -5.08 6.81
CA THR A 89 10.98 -5.89 6.76
C THR A 89 12.24 -5.02 6.77
N GLN A 90 12.12 -3.78 6.27
CA GLN A 90 13.20 -2.81 6.13
C GLN A 90 12.68 -1.39 6.35
N GLY A 91 13.56 -0.52 6.85
CA GLY A 91 13.32 0.91 7.01
C GLY A 91 12.36 1.29 8.15
N PRO A 92 12.40 2.54 8.61
CA PRO A 92 11.57 3.01 9.72
C PRO A 92 10.06 3.04 9.36
N SER A 93 9.20 3.04 10.37
CA SER A 93 7.77 3.28 10.19
C SER A 93 7.50 4.77 9.96
N THR A 94 7.52 5.18 8.70
CA THR A 94 7.24 6.56 8.26
C THR A 94 6.23 6.53 7.12
N VAL A 95 5.48 7.63 6.95
CA VAL A 95 4.51 7.76 5.85
C VAL A 95 5.17 7.60 4.48
N LEU A 96 6.44 7.99 4.35
CA LEU A 96 7.22 7.87 3.11
C LEU A 96 7.48 6.41 2.72
N ASN A 97 7.47 5.49 3.69
CA ASN A 97 7.65 4.05 3.46
C ASN A 97 6.33 3.27 3.36
N CYS A 98 5.19 3.97 3.44
CA CYS A 98 3.87 3.36 3.32
C CYS A 98 3.43 3.33 1.85
N HIS A 99 2.92 2.19 1.41
CA HIS A 99 2.27 2.04 0.10
C HIS A 99 0.80 2.48 0.18
N PRO A 100 0.15 2.80 -0.94
CA PRO A 100 0.70 2.87 -2.31
C PRO A 100 1.59 4.10 -2.59
N PHE A 101 2.57 3.94 -3.47
CA PHE A 101 3.32 5.05 -4.06
C PHE A 101 2.58 5.61 -5.27
N GLN A 102 2.79 6.90 -5.57
CA GLN A 102 2.14 7.59 -6.68
C GLN A 102 3.17 8.28 -7.57
N TYR A 103 2.99 8.17 -8.89
CA TYR A 103 3.66 9.00 -9.87
C TYR A 103 2.67 9.43 -10.96
N GLY A 104 2.31 10.72 -10.98
CA GLY A 104 1.25 11.23 -11.84
C GLY A 104 -0.08 10.48 -11.59
N ARG A 105 -0.56 9.79 -12.64
CA ARG A 105 -1.80 8.99 -12.61
C ARG A 105 -1.58 7.53 -12.19
N TRP A 106 -0.34 7.12 -11.97
CA TRP A 106 0.00 5.75 -11.61
C TRP A 106 0.10 5.60 -10.10
N VAL A 107 -0.48 4.53 -9.57
CA VAL A 107 -0.25 4.08 -8.19
C VAL A 107 0.34 2.68 -8.19
N PHE A 108 1.22 2.42 -7.24
CA PHE A 108 1.94 1.15 -7.14
C PHE A 108 2.05 0.69 -5.69
N ALA A 109 1.81 -0.60 -5.45
CA ALA A 109 2.04 -1.22 -4.16
C ALA A 109 2.77 -2.56 -4.36
N HIS A 110 3.76 -2.82 -3.51
CA HIS A 110 4.56 -4.03 -3.55
C HIS A 110 4.32 -4.86 -2.28
N ASN A 111 4.16 -6.17 -2.46
CA ASN A 111 4.13 -7.12 -1.35
C ASN A 111 5.27 -8.13 -1.49
N GLY A 112 6.32 -7.93 -0.70
CA GLY A 112 7.51 -8.76 -0.73
C GLY A 112 8.70 -8.03 -0.15
N ASP A 113 9.84 -8.71 -0.20
CA ASP A 113 11.15 -8.18 0.17
C ASP A 113 12.10 -8.38 -1.01
N LEU A 114 13.04 -7.46 -1.21
CA LEU A 114 14.09 -7.56 -2.22
C LEU A 114 15.44 -7.72 -1.50
N PRO A 115 15.85 -8.96 -1.17
CA PRO A 115 17.11 -9.20 -0.48
C PRO A 115 18.29 -8.61 -1.25
N ARG A 116 19.24 -8.03 -0.52
CA ARG A 116 20.46 -7.44 -1.08
C ARG A 116 20.22 -6.32 -2.11
N PHE A 117 19.05 -5.68 -2.12
CA PHE A 117 18.71 -4.60 -3.05
C PHE A 117 19.83 -3.57 -3.23
N HIS A 118 20.31 -2.96 -2.13
CA HIS A 118 21.36 -1.94 -2.20
C HIS A 118 22.71 -2.46 -2.72
N LYS A 119 23.04 -3.73 -2.46
CA LYS A 119 24.35 -4.32 -2.80
C LYS A 119 24.38 -4.88 -4.22
N SER A 120 23.28 -5.50 -4.67
CA SER A 120 23.26 -6.31 -5.89
C SER A 120 22.45 -5.69 -7.02
N TRP A 121 21.36 -4.97 -6.72
CA TRP A 121 20.35 -4.64 -7.72
C TRP A 121 20.19 -3.13 -7.96
N ARG A 122 20.39 -2.29 -6.93
CA ARG A 122 20.07 -0.86 -7.00
C ARG A 122 20.79 -0.16 -8.16
N ARG A 123 22.10 -0.38 -8.33
CA ARG A 123 22.88 0.30 -9.37
C ARG A 123 22.36 -0.02 -10.78
N ALA A 124 22.09 -1.29 -11.06
CA ALA A 124 21.58 -1.73 -12.35
C ALA A 124 20.18 -1.17 -12.60
N LEU A 125 19.26 -1.27 -11.62
CA LEU A 125 17.90 -0.75 -11.76
C LEU A 125 17.88 0.77 -11.95
N VAL A 126 18.73 1.53 -11.24
CA VAL A 126 18.82 2.99 -11.42
C VAL A 126 19.37 3.36 -12.80
N ALA A 127 20.19 2.51 -13.42
CA ALA A 127 20.67 2.73 -14.79
C ALA A 127 19.51 2.63 -15.81
N GLU A 128 18.56 1.73 -15.60
CA GLU A 128 17.35 1.58 -16.43
C GLU A 128 16.33 2.73 -16.23
N VAL A 129 16.42 3.47 -15.13
CA VAL A 129 15.54 4.63 -14.90
C VAL A 129 15.95 5.77 -15.82
N ALA A 130 14.97 6.31 -16.57
CA ALA A 130 15.16 7.45 -17.46
C ALA A 130 15.83 8.64 -16.72
N PRO A 131 16.82 9.33 -17.32
CA PRO A 131 17.64 10.33 -16.62
C PRO A 131 16.83 11.42 -15.90
N HIS A 132 15.75 11.91 -16.50
CA HIS A 132 14.91 12.96 -15.93
C HIS A 132 14.09 12.51 -14.69
N LEU A 133 13.98 11.20 -14.45
CA LEU A 133 13.31 10.61 -13.28
C LEU A 133 14.30 10.32 -12.13
N ARG A 134 15.60 10.29 -12.39
CA ARG A 134 16.62 9.92 -11.39
C ARG A 134 16.73 10.92 -10.22
N ARG A 135 16.19 12.14 -10.37
CA ARG A 135 16.14 13.14 -9.29
C ARG A 135 15.14 12.82 -8.18
N PHE A 136 14.26 11.84 -8.38
CA PHE A 136 13.20 11.46 -7.45
C PHE A 136 13.53 10.21 -6.60
N ILE A 137 14.75 9.65 -6.69
CA ILE A 137 15.16 8.34 -6.14
C ILE A 137 16.45 8.37 -5.32
#